data_AF-A0A1U8NY04-F1
#
_entry.id   AF-A0A1U8NY04-F1
#
_cell.length_a   1.000
_cell.length_b   1.000
_cell.length_c   1.000
_cell.angle_alpha   90.00
_cell.angle_beta   90.00
_cell.angle_gamma   90.00
#
_symmetry.space_group_name_H-M   'P 1'
#
loop_
_entity.id
_entity.type
_entity.pdbx_description
1 polymer ?
#
loop_
_entity_poly.entity_id
_entity_poly.type
_entity_poly.pdbx_seq_one_letter_code
_entity_poly.pdbx_strand_id
1 'polypeptide(L)'
;MVYPFYAFRFTYFSRASLDYIAKSGKQPDVLHLHNWETAIVGPLFWDIFAKQCLDEPDKLALCGLDPGRLHRPDRFQDTAKTHLVNILKGGVVYSNKVIVMSSMHSKGRIIHSMSHGLEPTLSMHKEKLLVAPYGFDNSTWDPSTDKFLPVNYSTENMRGKYACKVALQQQAGISTHASSILVGCIISEESGFDLEKLKAVVRNAIREGAQGSFWFLATTGFCIIGEWFSVDYI
;
A
#
# COMPACT_ATOMS: atom_id res chain seq x y z
N MET A 1 8.87 9.72 4.80
CA MET A 1 10.17 9.84 5.49
C MET A 1 10.46 8.47 6.08
N VAL A 2 11.47 7.74 5.61
CA VAL A 2 11.80 6.40 6.13
C VAL A 2 12.53 6.58 7.46
N TYR A 3 12.02 6.04 8.57
CA TYR A 3 12.78 6.05 9.82
C TYR A 3 14.03 5.16 9.66
N PRO A 4 15.23 5.64 10.02
CA PRO A 4 16.50 4.94 9.77
C PRO A 4 16.54 3.49 10.26
N PHE A 5 15.81 3.20 11.34
CA PHE A 5 15.72 1.87 11.95
C PHE A 5 15.03 0.83 11.06
N TYR A 6 14.05 1.24 10.22
CA TYR A 6 13.38 0.30 9.32
C TYR A 6 14.25 -0.06 8.12
N ALA A 7 15.06 0.87 7.60
CA ALA A 7 15.92 0.62 6.45
C ALA A 7 16.92 -0.52 6.70
N PHE A 8 17.52 -0.59 7.89
CA PHE A 8 18.44 -1.67 8.25
C PHE A 8 17.76 -3.05 8.26
N ARG A 9 16.56 -3.14 8.87
CA ARG A 9 15.79 -4.38 8.96
C ARG A 9 15.46 -4.95 7.58
N PHE A 10 14.98 -4.10 6.68
CA PHE A 10 14.60 -4.52 5.33
C PHE A 10 15.80 -4.80 4.44
N THR A 11 16.93 -4.11 4.66
CA THR A 11 18.19 -4.42 3.96
C THR A 11 18.72 -5.80 4.38
N TYR A 12 18.70 -6.11 5.68
CA TYR A 12 19.07 -7.43 6.18
C TYR A 12 18.18 -8.53 5.59
N PHE A 13 16.85 -8.34 5.64
CA PHE A 13 15.89 -9.26 5.04
C PHE A 13 16.14 -9.48 3.54
N SER A 14 16.39 -8.40 2.80
CA SER A 14 16.67 -8.45 1.36
C SER A 14 17.97 -9.21 1.04
N ARG A 15 19.03 -9.00 1.83
CA ARG A 15 20.29 -9.74 1.69
C ARG A 15 20.10 -11.22 2.01
N ALA A 16 19.46 -11.53 3.13
CA ALA A 16 19.20 -12.91 3.56
C ALA A 16 18.35 -13.68 2.52
N SER A 17 17.39 -13.02 1.89
CA SER A 17 16.57 -13.60 0.82
C SER A 17 17.40 -14.00 -0.40
N LEU A 18 18.34 -13.14 -0.82
CA LEU A 18 19.25 -13.46 -1.93
C LEU A 18 20.26 -14.56 -1.54
N ASP A 19 20.82 -14.52 -0.33
CA ASP A 19 21.72 -15.57 0.17
C ASP A 19 20.99 -16.93 0.24
N TYR A 20 19.71 -16.94 0.61
CA TYR A 20 18.87 -18.14 0.56
C TYR A 20 18.69 -18.68 -0.86
N ILE A 21 18.40 -17.82 -1.84
CA ILE A 21 18.27 -18.22 -3.25
C ILE A 21 19.57 -18.88 -3.73
N ALA A 22 20.71 -18.24 -3.46
CA ALA A 22 22.03 -18.77 -3.82
C ALA A 22 22.32 -20.13 -3.16
N LYS A 23 22.14 -20.24 -1.83
CA LYS A 23 22.43 -21.46 -1.07
C LYS A 23 21.47 -22.61 -1.35
N SER A 24 20.21 -22.30 -1.68
CA SER A 24 19.21 -23.31 -2.03
C SER A 24 19.33 -23.81 -3.47
N GLY A 25 20.19 -23.19 -4.29
CA GLY A 25 20.32 -23.50 -5.71
C GLY A 25 19.09 -23.15 -6.54
N LYS A 26 18.16 -22.36 -5.99
CA LYS A 26 16.96 -21.91 -6.71
C LYS A 26 17.37 -20.90 -7.79
N GLN A 27 16.78 -21.04 -8.97
CA GLN A 27 17.00 -20.14 -10.10
C GLN A 27 15.66 -19.53 -10.52
N PRO A 28 15.15 -18.53 -9.78
CA PRO A 28 13.90 -17.88 -10.16
C PRO A 28 14.08 -17.07 -11.45
N ASP A 29 13.14 -17.20 -12.38
CA ASP A 29 13.12 -16.39 -13.60
C ASP A 29 12.81 -14.92 -13.33
N VAL A 30 12.06 -14.65 -12.25
CA VAL A 30 11.60 -13.31 -11.88
C VAL A 30 11.76 -13.08 -10.39
N LEU A 31 12.40 -11.96 -10.04
CA LEU A 31 12.39 -11.39 -8.69
C LEU A 31 11.37 -10.25 -8.65
N HIS A 32 10.25 -10.46 -7.96
CA HIS A 32 9.23 -9.44 -7.80
C HIS A 32 9.47 -8.66 -6.51
N LEU A 33 9.83 -7.39 -6.64
CA LEU A 33 10.15 -6.50 -5.52
C LEU A 33 8.96 -5.60 -5.20
N HIS A 34 8.50 -5.65 -3.97
CA HIS A 34 7.41 -4.82 -3.47
C HIS A 34 7.94 -3.65 -2.65
N ASN A 35 7.56 -2.44 -3.10
CA ASN A 35 7.80 -1.16 -2.43
C ASN A 35 9.29 -0.88 -2.11
N TRP A 36 9.54 0.11 -1.24
CA TRP A 36 10.89 0.56 -0.92
C TRP A 36 11.64 -0.44 -0.03
N GLU A 37 10.90 -1.25 0.72
CA GLU A 37 11.38 -2.26 1.66
C GLU A 37 12.29 -3.27 0.94
N THR A 38 11.89 -3.73 -0.25
CA THR A 38 12.66 -4.74 -1.01
C THR A 38 13.39 -4.16 -2.22
N ALA A 39 13.24 -2.86 -2.50
CA ALA A 39 13.90 -2.21 -3.64
C ALA A 39 15.44 -2.28 -3.59
N ILE A 40 16.03 -2.45 -2.40
CA ILE A 40 17.48 -2.64 -2.22
C ILE A 40 17.99 -3.98 -2.80
N VAL A 41 17.10 -4.94 -3.08
CA VAL A 41 17.45 -6.18 -3.80
C VAL A 41 18.04 -5.86 -5.17
N GLY A 42 17.57 -4.81 -5.86
CA GLY A 42 18.06 -4.42 -7.18
C GLY A 42 19.59 -4.25 -7.27
N PRO A 43 20.20 -3.31 -6.53
CA PRO A 43 21.66 -3.17 -6.52
C PRO A 43 22.36 -4.37 -5.90
N LEU A 44 21.81 -4.99 -4.84
CA LEU A 44 22.42 -6.18 -4.24
C LEU A 44 22.56 -7.29 -5.30
N PHE A 45 21.51 -7.48 -6.11
CA PHE A 45 21.51 -8.44 -7.20
C PHE A 45 22.56 -8.07 -8.25
N TRP A 46 22.51 -6.88 -8.85
CA TRP A 46 23.39 -6.53 -9.96
C TRP A 46 24.86 -6.29 -9.57
N ASP A 47 25.10 -5.69 -8.41
CA ASP A 47 26.45 -5.31 -8.00
C ASP A 47 27.20 -6.44 -7.29
N ILE A 48 26.47 -7.34 -6.63
CA ILE A 48 27.05 -8.42 -5.83
C ILE A 48 26.67 -9.79 -6.39
N PHE A 49 25.39 -10.18 -6.43
CA PHE A 49 25.00 -11.56 -6.75
C PHE A 49 25.22 -11.96 -8.21
N ALA A 50 24.88 -11.10 -9.16
CA ALA A 50 25.12 -11.33 -10.59
C ALA A 50 26.61 -11.52 -10.89
N LYS A 51 27.49 -10.96 -10.04
CA LYS A 51 28.94 -11.14 -10.11
C LYS A 51 29.43 -12.35 -9.32
N GLN A 52 28.75 -12.72 -8.23
CA GLN A 52 29.00 -13.93 -7.42
C GLN A 52 28.55 -15.23 -8.10
N CYS A 53 27.85 -15.17 -9.24
CA CYS A 53 27.79 -16.30 -10.17
C CYS A 53 29.19 -16.65 -10.79
N LEU A 54 30.26 -15.98 -10.34
CA LEU A 54 31.67 -16.26 -10.58
C LEU A 54 32.46 -16.10 -9.24
N ASP A 55 32.75 -17.21 -8.55
CA ASP A 55 33.69 -17.38 -7.42
C ASP A 55 33.43 -16.83 -5.98
N GLU A 56 34.32 -17.25 -5.05
CA GLU A 56 34.17 -17.68 -3.63
C GLU A 56 33.49 -16.79 -2.56
N PRO A 57 32.94 -17.40 -1.48
CA PRO A 57 31.98 -16.79 -0.55
C PRO A 57 32.55 -15.94 0.62
N ASP A 58 33.86 -15.79 0.77
CA ASP A 58 34.47 -15.35 2.04
C ASP A 58 34.60 -13.82 2.26
N LYS A 59 33.73 -13.01 1.64
CA LYS A 59 33.70 -11.54 1.86
C LYS A 59 32.30 -11.03 2.17
N LEU A 60 31.74 -11.46 3.30
CA LEU A 60 30.51 -10.93 3.87
C LEU A 60 30.78 -9.69 4.74
N ALA A 61 31.08 -8.55 4.11
CA ALA A 61 31.06 -7.26 4.80
C ALA A 61 29.62 -6.71 4.83
N LEU A 62 28.83 -7.24 5.77
CA LEU A 62 27.55 -6.77 6.36
C LEU A 62 26.39 -6.26 5.48
N CYS A 63 26.55 -6.15 4.16
CA CYS A 63 25.55 -6.13 3.07
C CYS A 63 26.24 -5.92 1.70
N GLY A 64 27.55 -5.62 1.66
CA GLY A 64 28.39 -5.55 0.46
C GLY A 64 28.12 -4.35 -0.46
N LEU A 65 27.29 -3.39 -0.05
CA LEU A 65 27.00 -2.17 -0.80
C LEU A 65 28.00 -1.07 -0.43
N ASP A 66 28.57 -0.41 -1.44
CA ASP A 66 29.46 0.75 -1.28
C ASP A 66 28.66 2.06 -1.39
N PRO A 67 28.50 2.83 -0.30
CA PRO A 67 27.76 4.08 -0.31
C PRO A 67 28.29 5.09 -1.34
N GLY A 68 29.61 5.15 -1.57
CA GLY A 68 30.22 6.07 -2.52
C GLY A 68 29.86 5.75 -3.97
N ARG A 69 29.63 4.47 -4.29
CA ARG A 69 29.19 4.02 -5.62
C ARG A 69 27.69 4.16 -5.83
N LEU A 70 26.91 4.08 -4.75
CA LEU A 70 25.45 4.16 -4.81
C LEU A 70 24.89 5.58 -4.69
N HIS A 71 25.59 6.48 -3.99
CA HIS A 71 25.18 7.87 -3.81
C HIS A 71 25.49 8.73 -5.05
N ARG A 72 24.81 8.40 -6.16
CA ARG A 72 24.94 9.08 -7.44
C ARG A 72 23.57 9.43 -8.04
N PRO A 73 23.47 10.48 -8.87
CA PRO A 73 22.20 10.89 -9.50
C PRO A 73 21.53 9.79 -10.32
N ASP A 74 22.33 8.98 -11.01
CA ASP A 74 21.88 7.85 -11.84
C ASP A 74 21.54 6.60 -11.02
N ARG A 75 21.72 6.64 -9.69
CA ARG A 75 21.54 5.52 -8.75
C ARG A 75 20.58 5.91 -7.61
N PHE A 76 21.05 5.91 -6.36
CA PHE A 76 20.23 6.11 -5.17
C PHE A 76 20.11 7.56 -4.71
N GLN A 77 20.92 8.50 -5.21
CA GLN A 77 20.88 9.87 -4.71
C GLN A 77 19.49 10.48 -4.92
N ASP A 78 18.89 11.02 -3.87
CA ASP A 78 17.57 11.62 -3.96
C ASP A 78 17.59 12.86 -4.87
N THR A 79 16.52 13.02 -5.65
CA THR A 79 16.43 14.08 -6.66
C THR A 79 16.19 15.46 -6.03
N ALA A 80 15.51 15.53 -4.89
CA ALA A 80 15.21 16.77 -4.20
C ALA A 80 16.24 17.09 -3.10
N LYS A 81 16.74 16.06 -2.41
CA LYS A 81 17.69 16.18 -1.30
C LYS A 81 18.96 15.41 -1.60
N THR A 82 19.86 16.02 -2.36
CA THR A 82 21.08 15.38 -2.92
C THR A 82 22.08 14.83 -1.89
N HIS A 83 21.91 15.09 -0.60
CA HIS A 83 22.69 14.49 0.48
C HIS A 83 22.07 13.20 1.05
N LEU A 84 20.89 12.80 0.55
CA LEU A 84 20.14 11.63 0.97
C LEU A 84 20.10 10.56 -0.12
N VAL A 85 19.81 9.34 0.32
CA VAL A 85 19.49 8.21 -0.56
C VAL A 85 17.98 7.95 -0.60
N ASN A 86 17.47 7.65 -1.79
CA ASN A 86 16.10 7.25 -2.05
C ASN A 86 16.08 5.79 -2.51
N ILE A 87 15.72 4.89 -1.58
CA ILE A 87 15.75 3.44 -1.84
C ILE A 87 14.75 3.06 -2.94
N LEU A 88 13.56 3.69 -2.94
CA LEU A 88 12.54 3.44 -3.95
C LEU A 88 12.98 3.89 -5.34
N LYS A 89 13.67 5.04 -5.44
CA LYS A 89 14.34 5.49 -6.67
C LYS A 89 15.28 4.41 -7.20
N GLY A 90 16.11 3.83 -6.33
CA GLY A 90 16.98 2.73 -6.72
C GLY A 90 16.21 1.52 -7.26
N GLY A 91 15.09 1.15 -6.62
CA GLY A 91 14.18 0.13 -7.14
C GLY A 91 13.73 0.42 -8.57
N VAL A 92 13.34 1.67 -8.85
CA VAL A 92 12.98 2.10 -10.21
C VAL A 92 14.18 2.00 -11.15
N VAL A 93 15.37 2.47 -10.76
CA VAL A 93 16.57 2.47 -11.61
C VAL A 93 17.01 1.06 -11.98
N TYR A 94 17.11 0.14 -11.01
CA TYR A 94 17.71 -1.19 -11.21
C TYR A 94 16.73 -2.26 -11.73
N SER A 95 15.42 -2.04 -11.64
CA SER A 95 14.44 -3.02 -12.12
C SER A 95 14.31 -3.04 -13.64
N ASN A 96 14.09 -4.21 -14.23
CA ASN A 96 13.80 -4.33 -15.67
C ASN A 96 12.39 -3.83 -16.04
N LYS A 97 11.43 -3.99 -15.12
CA LYS A 97 10.05 -3.49 -15.21
C LYS A 97 9.65 -2.90 -13.86
N VAL A 98 8.80 -1.89 -13.86
CA VAL A 98 8.27 -1.23 -12.67
C VAL A 98 6.76 -1.22 -12.78
N ILE A 99 6.06 -1.78 -11.80
CA ILE A 99 4.59 -1.79 -11.78
C ILE A 99 4.12 -0.78 -10.74
N VAL A 100 3.24 0.14 -11.14
CA VAL A 100 2.54 1.03 -10.22
C VAL A 100 1.07 0.61 -10.17
N MET A 101 0.61 0.31 -8.96
CA MET A 101 -0.78 0.01 -8.69
C MET A 101 -1.57 1.32 -8.66
N SER A 102 -2.56 1.49 -9.53
CA SER A 102 -3.38 2.70 -9.58
C SER A 102 -4.73 2.45 -10.24
N SER A 103 -5.75 3.18 -9.79
CA SER A 103 -7.03 3.30 -10.52
C SER A 103 -6.89 4.21 -11.75
N MET A 104 -5.82 4.98 -11.85
CA MET A 104 -5.51 5.82 -13.00
C MET A 104 -4.78 4.99 -14.04
N HIS A 105 -5.20 5.05 -15.32
CA HIS A 105 -4.55 4.26 -16.38
C HIS A 105 -3.42 4.99 -17.12
N SER A 106 -3.35 6.32 -16.99
CA SER A 106 -2.36 7.12 -17.72
C SER A 106 -1.04 7.22 -16.96
N LYS A 107 0.04 6.68 -17.55
CA LYS A 107 1.42 6.84 -17.05
C LYS A 107 1.75 8.30 -16.79
N GLY A 108 1.39 9.20 -17.71
CA GLY A 108 1.69 10.63 -17.59
C GLY A 108 1.02 11.28 -16.38
N ARG A 109 -0.22 10.88 -16.08
CA ARG A 109 -0.92 11.38 -14.88
C ARG A 109 -0.29 10.83 -13.61
N ILE A 110 0.03 9.54 -13.56
CA ILE A 110 0.70 8.90 -12.41
C ILE A 110 2.04 9.58 -12.11
N ILE A 111 2.84 9.82 -13.14
CA ILE A 111 4.15 10.48 -13.06
C ILE A 111 4.05 11.93 -12.57
N HIS A 112 2.88 12.57 -12.67
CA HIS A 112 2.71 13.95 -12.24
C HIS A 112 2.01 14.06 -10.88
N SER A 113 1.09 13.14 -10.56
CA SER A 113 0.22 13.26 -9.39
C SER A 113 0.57 12.35 -8.22
N MET A 114 1.37 11.29 -8.41
CA MET A 114 1.60 10.24 -7.40
C MET A 114 3.07 9.96 -7.09
N SER A 115 3.96 10.82 -7.57
CA SER A 115 5.39 10.54 -7.66
C SER A 115 6.19 11.08 -6.48
N HIS A 116 5.68 12.07 -5.74
CA HIS A 116 6.24 12.55 -4.47
C HIS A 116 7.77 12.77 -4.50
N GLY A 117 8.31 13.37 -5.56
CA GLY A 117 9.74 13.60 -5.77
C GLY A 117 10.43 12.61 -6.73
N LEU A 118 9.72 11.55 -7.15
CA LEU A 118 10.18 10.59 -8.16
C LEU A 118 9.79 10.96 -9.60
N GLU A 119 9.09 12.09 -9.81
CA GLU A 119 8.61 12.54 -11.13
C GLU A 119 9.75 12.45 -12.17
N PRO A 120 10.98 12.97 -11.90
CA PRO A 120 12.05 12.95 -12.88
C PRO A 120 12.57 11.53 -13.15
N THR A 121 12.62 10.69 -12.12
CA THR A 121 13.09 9.30 -12.24
C THR A 121 12.10 8.45 -13.03
N LEU A 122 10.80 8.54 -12.70
CA LEU A 122 9.75 7.81 -13.42
C LEU A 122 9.60 8.30 -14.86
N SER A 123 9.80 9.60 -15.10
CA SER A 123 9.84 10.16 -16.47
C SER A 123 10.98 9.56 -17.29
N MET A 124 12.19 9.51 -16.72
CA MET A 124 13.37 8.92 -17.36
C MET A 124 13.19 7.43 -17.65
N HIS A 125 12.44 6.72 -16.80
CA HIS A 125 12.21 5.27 -16.90
C HIS A 125 10.80 4.88 -17.37
N LYS A 126 10.09 5.79 -18.07
CA LYS A 126 8.68 5.62 -18.46
C LYS A 126 8.42 4.37 -19.31
N GLU A 127 9.39 3.94 -20.12
CA GLU A 127 9.24 2.78 -21.01
C GLU A 127 9.12 1.45 -20.26
N LYS A 128 9.77 1.33 -19.09
CA LYS A 128 9.66 0.15 -18.24
C LYS A 128 8.57 0.23 -17.18
N LEU A 129 7.90 1.38 -17.07
CA LEU A 129 6.76 1.59 -16.18
C LEU A 129 5.51 0.92 -16.74
N LEU A 130 4.84 0.13 -15.93
CA LEU A 130 3.56 -0.51 -16.17
C LEU A 130 2.56 -0.05 -15.11
N VAL A 131 1.29 -0.02 -15.46
CA VAL A 131 0.21 0.42 -14.58
C VAL A 131 -0.77 -0.74 -14.44
N ALA A 132 -1.03 -1.16 -13.22
CA ALA A 132 -1.95 -2.25 -12.91
C ALA A 132 -3.09 -1.76 -12.00
N PRO A 133 -4.32 -2.21 -12.21
CA PRO A 133 -5.42 -1.93 -11.29
C PRO A 133 -5.24 -2.70 -9.98
N TYR A 134 -5.88 -2.23 -8.90
CA TYR A 134 -5.97 -2.99 -7.67
C TYR A 134 -6.71 -4.31 -7.91
N GLY A 135 -6.12 -5.42 -7.47
CA GLY A 135 -6.78 -6.72 -7.49
C GLY A 135 -7.88 -6.78 -6.43
N PHE A 136 -8.97 -7.48 -6.74
CA PHE A 136 -10.02 -7.81 -5.79
C PHE A 136 -10.27 -9.32 -5.89
N ASP A 137 -10.14 -10.01 -4.76
CA ASP A 137 -10.35 -11.45 -4.70
C ASP A 137 -11.82 -11.76 -4.41
N ASN A 138 -12.56 -12.07 -5.47
CA ASN A 138 -13.96 -12.45 -5.38
C ASN A 138 -14.17 -13.70 -4.52
N SER A 139 -13.19 -14.61 -4.40
CA SER A 139 -13.40 -15.85 -3.64
C SER A 139 -13.44 -15.61 -2.13
N THR A 140 -12.66 -14.63 -1.66
CA THR A 140 -12.62 -14.22 -0.26
C THR A 140 -13.75 -13.23 0.07
N TRP A 141 -14.08 -12.31 -0.84
CA TRP A 141 -15.02 -11.21 -0.60
C TRP A 141 -16.35 -11.39 -1.34
N ASP A 142 -16.91 -12.60 -1.32
CA ASP A 142 -18.22 -12.91 -1.89
C ASP A 142 -19.32 -12.94 -0.81
N PRO A 143 -20.27 -11.99 -0.79
CA PRO A 143 -21.33 -11.95 0.21
C PRO A 143 -22.27 -13.17 0.16
N SER A 144 -22.27 -13.94 -0.92
CA SER A 144 -23.07 -15.15 -1.06
C SER A 144 -22.50 -16.34 -0.28
N THR A 145 -21.20 -16.32 0.02
CA THR A 145 -20.48 -17.42 0.71
C THR A 145 -19.70 -16.97 1.95
N ASP A 146 -19.59 -15.66 2.20
CA ASP A 146 -18.85 -15.09 3.33
C ASP A 146 -19.43 -15.57 4.68
N LYS A 147 -18.61 -16.32 5.42
CA LYS A 147 -18.97 -16.92 6.71
C LYS A 147 -18.99 -15.93 7.87
N PHE A 148 -18.44 -14.72 7.68
CA PHE A 148 -18.44 -13.66 8.68
C PHE A 148 -19.70 -12.81 8.62
N LEU A 149 -20.49 -12.92 7.53
CA LEU A 149 -21.79 -12.28 7.46
C LEU A 149 -22.82 -13.06 8.29
N PRO A 150 -23.66 -12.37 9.10
CA PRO A 150 -24.77 -13.01 9.80
C PRO A 150 -25.73 -13.75 8.87
N VAL A 151 -25.96 -13.19 7.67
CA VAL A 151 -26.80 -13.79 6.62
C VAL A 151 -26.20 -13.45 5.26
N ASN A 152 -25.91 -14.48 4.46
CA ASN A 152 -25.43 -14.30 3.10
C ASN A 152 -26.47 -13.64 2.19
N TYR A 153 -26.00 -12.93 1.16
CA TYR A 153 -26.85 -12.27 0.19
C TYR A 153 -26.21 -12.24 -1.20
N SER A 154 -27.03 -12.05 -2.22
CA SER A 154 -26.58 -11.94 -3.62
C SER A 154 -27.33 -10.83 -4.34
N THR A 155 -26.95 -10.59 -5.61
CA THR A 155 -27.64 -9.66 -6.51
C THR A 155 -29.12 -10.01 -6.71
N GLU A 156 -29.47 -11.29 -6.63
CA GLU A 156 -30.84 -11.80 -6.77
C GLU A 156 -31.62 -11.74 -5.45
N ASN A 157 -30.92 -11.81 -4.30
CA ASN A 157 -31.55 -11.79 -2.99
C ASN A 157 -30.81 -10.87 -2.00
N MET A 158 -31.31 -9.64 -1.90
CA MET A 158 -30.75 -8.59 -1.04
C MET A 158 -31.27 -8.61 0.41
N ARG A 159 -32.13 -9.57 0.79
CA ARG A 159 -32.68 -9.64 2.16
C ARG A 159 -31.60 -9.83 3.22
N GLY A 160 -30.57 -10.64 2.92
CA GLY A 160 -29.43 -10.83 3.82
C GLY A 160 -28.66 -9.54 4.08
N LYS A 161 -28.56 -8.63 3.09
CA LYS A 161 -27.92 -7.32 3.30
C LYS A 161 -28.63 -6.48 4.35
N TYR A 162 -29.96 -6.54 4.41
CA TYR A 162 -30.73 -5.85 5.45
C TYR A 162 -30.48 -6.45 6.83
N ALA A 163 -30.44 -7.79 6.94
CA ALA A 163 -30.09 -8.47 8.19
C ALA A 163 -28.68 -8.10 8.67
N CYS A 164 -27.70 -8.05 7.75
CA CYS A 164 -26.34 -7.60 8.06
C CYS A 164 -26.29 -6.14 8.52
N LYS A 165 -27.07 -5.24 7.91
CA LYS A 165 -27.19 -3.84 8.35
C LYS A 165 -27.71 -3.76 9.79
N VAL A 166 -28.80 -4.47 10.10
CA VAL A 166 -29.39 -4.47 11.45
C VAL A 166 -28.41 -5.02 12.48
N ALA A 167 -27.74 -6.13 12.16
CA ALA A 167 -26.73 -6.73 13.03
C ALA A 167 -25.56 -5.77 13.30
N LEU A 168 -25.06 -5.08 12.27
CA LEU A 168 -24.02 -4.07 12.41
C LEU A 168 -24.49 -2.88 13.28
N GLN A 169 -25.71 -2.39 13.08
CA GLN A 169 -26.29 -1.32 13.88
C GLN A 169 -26.42 -1.74 15.36
N GLN A 170 -26.87 -2.96 15.63
CA GLN A 170 -26.96 -3.50 17.00
C GLN A 170 -25.58 -3.62 17.64
N GLN A 171 -24.60 -4.17 16.94
CA GLN A 171 -23.22 -4.30 17.44
C GLN A 171 -22.56 -2.94 17.70
N ALA A 172 -22.91 -1.94 16.90
CA ALA A 172 -22.44 -0.56 17.04
C ALA A 172 -23.24 0.30 18.04
N GLY A 173 -24.34 -0.22 18.61
CA GLY A 173 -25.22 0.55 19.50
C GLY A 173 -26.01 1.66 18.80
N ILE A 174 -26.26 1.55 17.50
CA ILE A 174 -26.97 2.54 16.67
C ILE A 174 -28.45 2.16 16.54
N SER A 175 -29.34 3.15 16.48
CA SER A 175 -30.77 2.91 16.24
C SER A 175 -31.01 2.13 14.94
N THR A 176 -31.82 1.08 15.02
CA THR A 176 -32.06 0.10 13.94
C THR A 176 -33.21 0.49 13.02
N HIS A 177 -33.47 1.79 12.80
CA HIS A 177 -34.55 2.21 11.92
C HIS A 177 -34.31 1.75 10.47
N ALA A 178 -35.32 1.09 9.89
CA ALA A 178 -35.21 0.47 8.57
C ALA A 178 -34.89 1.47 7.45
N SER A 179 -35.45 2.69 7.55
CA SER A 179 -35.31 3.78 6.57
C SER A 179 -33.99 4.56 6.67
N SER A 180 -33.23 4.44 7.77
CA SER A 180 -32.00 5.22 7.95
C SER A 180 -30.91 4.76 6.98
N ILE A 181 -30.32 5.67 6.21
CA ILE A 181 -29.16 5.35 5.39
C ILE A 181 -27.96 5.16 6.33
N LEU A 182 -27.22 4.07 6.17
CA LEU A 182 -25.97 3.83 6.89
C LEU A 182 -24.80 4.06 5.93
N VAL A 183 -23.94 5.02 6.26
CA VAL A 183 -22.72 5.30 5.49
C VAL A 183 -21.52 4.82 6.32
N GLY A 184 -20.79 3.83 5.82
CA GLY A 184 -19.56 3.34 6.44
C GLY A 184 -18.33 3.86 5.71
N CYS A 185 -17.36 4.38 6.46
CA CYS A 185 -16.08 4.84 5.94
C CYS A 185 -14.96 4.17 6.73
N ILE A 186 -14.08 3.44 6.05
CA ILE A 186 -12.89 2.83 6.65
C ILE A 186 -11.69 3.70 6.28
N ILE A 187 -11.06 4.28 7.28
CA ILE A 187 -9.94 5.22 7.13
C ILE A 187 -8.70 4.57 7.73
N SER A 188 -7.63 4.52 6.96
CA SER A 188 -6.29 4.21 7.48
C SER A 188 -5.53 5.51 7.70
N GLU A 189 -4.75 5.62 8.78
CA GLU A 189 -3.85 6.77 9.00
C GLU A 189 -2.93 7.05 7.80
N GLU A 190 -2.55 6.01 7.05
CA GLU A 190 -1.70 6.13 5.86
C GLU A 190 -2.40 6.80 4.66
N SER A 191 -3.72 6.92 4.68
CA SER A 191 -4.49 7.54 3.59
C SER A 191 -4.32 9.06 3.52
N GLY A 192 -3.69 9.69 4.52
CA GLY A 192 -3.52 11.14 4.60
C GLY A 192 -4.86 11.90 4.65
N PHE A 193 -5.94 11.20 5.00
CA PHE A 193 -7.29 11.73 4.99
C PHE A 193 -7.50 12.64 6.20
N ASP A 194 -7.89 13.89 5.95
CA ASP A 194 -8.16 14.87 6.99
C ASP A 194 -9.56 14.63 7.56
N LEU A 195 -9.61 14.10 8.78
CA LEU A 195 -10.85 13.85 9.52
C LEU A 195 -11.73 15.11 9.62
N GLU A 196 -11.15 16.31 9.67
CA GLU A 196 -11.93 17.55 9.74
C GLU A 196 -12.64 17.88 8.42
N LYS A 197 -12.03 17.56 7.28
CA LYS A 197 -12.71 17.67 5.98
C LYS A 197 -13.86 16.69 5.89
N LEU A 198 -13.70 15.48 6.42
CA LEU A 198 -14.77 14.49 6.46
C LEU A 198 -15.95 14.98 7.29
N LYS A 199 -15.67 15.46 8.50
CA LYS A 199 -16.69 16.05 9.39
C LYS A 199 -17.39 17.23 8.72
N ALA A 200 -16.67 18.06 7.95
CA ALA A 200 -17.27 19.17 7.21
C ALA A 200 -18.23 18.69 6.11
N VAL A 201 -17.86 17.66 5.34
CA VAL A 201 -18.73 17.06 4.31
C VAL A 201 -19.97 16.45 4.95
N VAL A 202 -19.82 15.70 6.05
CA VAL A 202 -20.94 15.11 6.79
C VAL A 202 -21.87 16.19 7.32
N ARG A 203 -21.33 17.25 7.94
CA ARG A 203 -22.12 18.39 8.43
C ARG A 203 -22.90 19.07 7.30
N ASN A 204 -22.30 19.24 6.11
CA ASN A 204 -22.99 19.82 4.97
C ASN A 204 -24.12 18.90 4.46
N ALA A 205 -23.87 17.60 4.33
CA ALA A 205 -24.89 16.65 3.93
C ALA A 205 -26.09 16.64 4.88
N ILE A 206 -25.84 16.71 6.19
CA ILE A 206 -26.89 16.82 7.21
C ILE A 206 -27.68 18.14 7.04
N ARG A 207 -27.00 19.27 6.81
CA ARG A 207 -27.65 20.58 6.58
C ARG A 207 -28.52 20.61 5.32
N GLU A 208 -28.17 19.83 4.30
CA GLU A 208 -28.95 19.70 3.07
C GLU A 208 -30.12 18.69 3.18
N GLY A 209 -30.36 18.15 4.38
CA GLY A 209 -31.52 17.31 4.68
C GLY A 209 -31.27 15.82 4.52
N ALA A 210 -30.01 15.37 4.42
CA ALA A 210 -29.70 13.94 4.42
C ALA A 210 -30.07 13.31 5.79
N GLN A 211 -31.00 12.36 5.77
CA GLN A 211 -31.36 11.56 6.94
C GLN A 211 -30.56 10.25 6.91
N GLY A 212 -29.59 10.09 7.82
CA GLY A 212 -28.76 8.90 7.88
C GLY A 212 -27.79 8.89 9.07
N SER A 213 -27.33 7.70 9.41
CA SER A 213 -26.28 7.47 10.41
C SER A 213 -24.94 7.33 9.67
N PHE A 214 -23.93 8.10 10.09
CA PHE A 214 -22.59 8.06 9.52
C PHE A 214 -21.64 7.33 10.46
N TRP A 215 -20.87 6.39 9.92
CA TRP A 215 -19.92 5.58 10.67
C TRP A 215 -18.52 5.66 10.08
N PHE A 216 -17.54 5.82 10.97
CA PHE A 216 -16.13 5.92 10.63
C PHE A 216 -15.36 4.87 11.43
N LEU A 217 -14.69 3.97 10.72
CA LEU A 217 -13.73 3.05 11.30
C LEU A 217 -12.34 3.55 10.95
N ALA A 218 -11.62 4.07 11.95
CA ALA A 218 -10.21 4.41 11.77
C ALA A 218 -9.33 3.27 12.28
N THR A 219 -8.37 2.84 11.48
CA THR A 219 -7.29 1.96 11.95
C THR A 219 -6.06 2.83 12.22
N THR A 220 -5.72 3.01 13.50
CA THR A 220 -4.40 3.53 13.88
C THR A 220 -3.45 2.36 13.99
N GLY A 221 -2.16 2.57 13.67
CA GLY A 221 -1.20 1.52 13.28
C GLY A 221 -1.06 0.23 14.09
N PHE A 222 -1.74 0.03 15.23
CA PHE A 222 -1.92 -1.27 15.89
C PHE A 222 -3.22 -1.40 16.71
N CYS A 223 -4.21 -0.53 16.53
CA CYS A 223 -5.46 -0.55 17.31
C CYS A 223 -6.64 0.01 16.50
N ILE A 224 -7.77 -0.69 16.51
CA ILE A 224 -9.04 -0.15 16.04
C ILE A 224 -9.51 0.86 17.10
N ILE A 225 -9.32 2.14 16.86
CA ILE A 225 -9.96 3.20 17.66
C ILE A 225 -11.24 3.59 16.91
N GLY A 226 -12.36 3.04 17.34
CA GLY A 226 -13.67 3.53 16.91
C GLY A 226 -14.01 4.81 17.67
N GLU A 227 -14.05 5.95 16.98
CA GLU A 227 -14.72 7.15 17.50
C GLU A 227 -16.16 7.17 17.00
N TRP A 228 -17.10 7.33 17.94
CA TRP A 228 -18.53 7.23 17.70
C TRP A 228 -19.16 8.62 17.65
N PHE A 229 -19.82 8.94 16.52
CA PHE A 229 -20.69 10.11 16.43
C PHE A 229 -22.08 9.63 16.02
N SER A 230 -23.00 9.53 16.98
CA SER A 230 -24.44 9.43 16.69
C SER A 230 -25.03 10.83 16.78
N VAL A 231 -25.69 11.28 15.72
CA VAL A 231 -26.56 12.46 15.76
C VAL A 231 -27.96 11.94 15.54
N ASP A 232 -28.61 11.55 16.63
CA ASP A 232 -30.02 11.19 16.62
C ASP A 232 -30.85 12.47 16.72
N TYR A 233 -31.71 12.73 15.72
CA TYR A 233 -32.74 13.77 15.83
C TYR A 233 -34.02 13.17 16.42
N ILE A 234 -34.58 13.85 17.42
CA ILE A 234 -35.98 13.72 17.87
C ILE A 234 -36.87 14.42 16.84
#